data_AF-A0A229UME2-F1
#
_entry.id   AF-A0A229UME2-F1
#
_cell.length_a   1.000
_cell.length_b   1.000
_cell.length_c   1.000
_cell.angle_alpha   90.00
_cell.angle_beta   90.00
_cell.angle_gamma   90.00
#
_symmetry.space_group_name_H-M   'P 1'
#
loop_
_entity.id
_entity.type
_entity.pdbx_description
1 polymer ?
#
loop_
_entity_poly.entity_id
_entity_poly.type
_entity_poly.pdbx_seq_one_letter_code
_entity_poly.pdbx_strand_id
1 'polypeptide(L)' 'MSVENTNREKEELLLQHEIDVIQGILESKSKYRKIVQAGIARWVKDFQDGRIEVKTVEDLKKLIEMDLELQKNDI' A
#
# COMPACT_ATOMS: atom_id res chain seq x y z
N MET A 1 6.19 -44.47 0.43
CA MET A 1 5.52 -43.16 0.50
C MET A 1 4.81 -42.94 -0.81
N SER A 2 3.49 -42.74 -0.76
CA SER A 2 2.59 -42.76 -1.92
C SER A 2 2.73 -41.47 -2.75
N VAL A 3 2.67 -41.57 -4.08
CA VAL A 3 2.70 -40.43 -5.03
C VAL A 3 1.70 -39.33 -4.67
N GLU A 4 0.58 -39.71 -4.06
CA GLU A 4 -0.47 -38.82 -3.56
C GLU A 4 0.00 -37.86 -2.46
N ASN A 5 0.91 -38.29 -1.58
CA ASN A 5 1.43 -37.46 -0.49
C ASN A 5 2.39 -36.38 -1.02
N THR A 6 3.21 -36.73 -2.01
CA THR A 6 4.15 -35.81 -2.67
C THR A 6 3.43 -34.72 -3.48
N ASN A 7 2.31 -35.04 -4.12
CA ASN A 7 1.50 -34.04 -4.82
C ASN A 7 0.84 -33.05 -3.85
N ARG A 8 0.36 -33.54 -2.70
CA ARG A 8 -0.27 -32.72 -1.67
C ARG A 8 0.72 -31.76 -1.01
N GLU A 9 1.93 -32.21 -0.71
CA GLU A 9 3.03 -31.37 -0.22
C GLU A 9 3.41 -30.27 -1.23
N LYS A 10 3.39 -30.58 -2.53
CA LYS A 10 3.66 -29.62 -3.59
C LYS A 10 2.56 -28.55 -3.70
N GLU A 11 1.30 -28.93 -3.59
CA GLU A 11 0.18 -27.97 -3.54
C GLU A 11 0.26 -27.06 -2.30
N GLU A 12 0.56 -27.61 -1.13
CA GLU A 12 0.74 -26.82 0.10
C GLU A 12 1.88 -25.80 -0.03
N LEU A 13 3.01 -26.19 -0.66
CA LEU A 13 4.12 -25.28 -0.92
C LEU A 13 3.76 -24.15 -1.90
N LEU A 14 2.98 -24.46 -2.94
CA LEU A 14 2.51 -23.45 -3.90
C LEU A 14 1.56 -22.45 -3.23
N LEU A 15 0.61 -22.95 -2.43
CA LEU A 15 -0.31 -22.10 -1.66
C LEU A 15 0.43 -21.20 -0.67
N GLN A 16 1.44 -21.74 0.04
CA GLN A 16 2.24 -20.94 0.96
C GLN A 16 3.01 -19.84 0.23
N HIS A 17 3.57 -20.15 -0.95
CA HIS A 17 4.26 -19.14 -1.76
C HIS A 17 3.31 -18.01 -2.19
N GLU A 18 2.09 -18.34 -2.62
CA GLU A 18 1.09 -17.34 -2.98
C GLU A 18 0.70 -16.45 -1.79
N ILE A 19 0.55 -17.05 -0.59
CA ILE A 19 0.30 -16.30 0.65
C ILE A 19 1.44 -15.32 0.94
N ASP A 20 2.69 -15.78 0.88
CA ASP A 20 3.87 -14.96 1.17
C ASP A 20 3.98 -13.78 0.19
N VAL A 21 3.70 -14.02 -1.10
CA VAL A 21 3.68 -12.97 -2.12
C VAL A 21 2.59 -11.93 -1.82
N ILE A 22 1.38 -12.36 -1.49
CA ILE A 22 0.26 -11.47 -1.16
C ILE A 22 0.59 -10.67 0.11
N GLN A 23 1.14 -11.31 1.14
CA GLN A 23 1.56 -10.63 2.37
C GLN A 23 2.62 -9.56 2.10
N GLY A 24 3.64 -9.87 1.28
CA GLY A 24 4.66 -8.90 0.89
C GLY A 24 4.09 -7.67 0.15
N ILE A 25 3.08 -7.88 -0.69
CA ILE A 25 2.35 -6.80 -1.37
C ILE A 25 1.60 -5.94 -0.36
N LEU A 26 0.85 -6.56 0.56
CA LEU A 26 0.08 -5.85 1.59
C LEU A 26 0.97 -5.03 2.52
N GLU A 27 2.10 -5.59 2.96
CA GLU A 27 3.09 -4.88 3.77
C GLU A 27 3.66 -3.66 3.04
N SER A 28 4.02 -3.83 1.76
CA SER A 28 4.57 -2.75 0.94
C SER A 28 3.55 -1.63 0.76
N LYS A 29 2.30 -1.96 0.43
CA LYS A 29 1.19 -0.99 0.37
C LYS A 29 1.01 -0.23 1.69
N SER A 30 1.06 -0.94 2.82
CA SER A 30 0.94 -0.32 4.16
C SER A 30 2.05 0.69 4.42
N LYS A 31 3.30 0.39 4.03
CA LYS A 31 4.43 1.32 4.14
C LYS A 31 4.21 2.58 3.29
N TYR A 32 3.77 2.43 2.03
CA TYR A 32 3.48 3.59 1.17
C TYR A 32 2.34 4.45 1.73
N ARG A 33 1.26 3.84 2.23
CA ARG A 33 0.13 4.57 2.84
C ARG A 33 0.60 5.45 4.00
N LYS A 34 1.48 4.94 4.87
CA LYS A 34 2.06 5.74 5.98
C LYS A 34 2.84 6.95 5.49
N ILE A 35 3.63 6.80 4.43
CA ILE A 35 4.42 7.90 3.85
C ILE A 35 3.50 8.97 3.28
N VAL A 36 2.47 8.57 2.53
CA VAL A 36 1.49 9.49 1.92
C VAL A 36 0.73 10.25 3.01
N GLN A 37 0.24 9.56 4.04
CA GLN A 37 -0.44 10.18 5.18
C GLN A 37 0.45 11.20 5.90
N ALA A 38 1.73 10.87 6.12
CA ALA A 38 2.69 11.80 6.71
C ALA A 38 2.92 13.04 5.82
N GLY A 39 2.99 12.85 4.51
CA GLY A 39 3.10 13.94 3.53
C GLY A 39 1.89 14.88 3.56
N ILE A 40 0.67 14.31 3.55
CA ILE A 40 -0.58 15.07 3.67
C ILE A 40 -0.62 15.85 4.99
N ALA A 41 -0.30 15.20 6.11
CA ALA A 41 -0.31 15.83 7.43
C ALA A 41 0.67 17.01 7.50
N ARG A 42 1.86 16.86 6.91
CA ARG A 42 2.84 17.94 6.84
C ARG A 42 2.36 19.10 5.96
N TRP A 43 1.80 18.79 4.79
CA TRP A 43 1.23 19.78 3.90
C TRP A 43 0.12 20.59 4.59
N VAL A 44 -0.81 19.92 5.28
CA VAL A 44 -1.90 20.59 6.01
C VAL A 44 -1.35 21.54 7.07
N LYS A 45 -0.31 21.12 7.80
CA LYS A 45 0.34 21.96 8.82
C LYS A 45 1.01 23.18 8.21
N ASP A 46 1.80 23.00 7.15
CA ASP A 46 2.51 24.11 6.51
C ASP A 46 1.51 25.11 5.88
N PHE A 47 0.32 24.66 5.44
CA PHE A 47 -0.78 25.51 4.98
C PHE A 47 -1.41 26.32 6.13
N GLN A 48 -1.72 25.67 7.25
CA GLN A 48 -2.26 26.33 8.44
C GLN A 48 -1.30 27.38 9.03
N ASP A 49 0.01 27.09 8.99
CA ASP A 49 1.05 28.00 9.45
C ASP A 49 1.29 29.18 8.48
N GLY A 50 0.61 29.23 7.33
CA GLY A 50 0.80 30.25 6.29
C GLY A 50 2.17 30.18 5.60
N ARG A 51 2.90 29.06 5.74
CA ARG A 51 4.22 28.84 5.12
C ARG A 51 4.12 28.52 3.64
N ILE A 52 2.97 28.00 3.22
CA ILE A 52 2.63 27.75 1.82
C ILE A 52 1.35 28.51 1.48
N GLU A 53 1.44 29.32 0.43
CA GLU A 53 0.32 30.00 -0.18
C GLU A 53 -0.19 29.12 -1.33
N VAL A 54 -1.42 28.61 -1.22
CA VAL A 54 -1.97 27.67 -2.20
C VAL A 54 -2.36 28.43 -3.47
N LYS A 55 -1.45 28.48 -4.44
CA LYS A 55 -1.73 28.98 -5.79
C LYS A 55 -2.34 27.91 -6.69
N THR A 56 -2.02 26.63 -6.45
CA THR A 56 -2.64 25.46 -7.07
C THR A 56 -2.71 24.31 -6.06
N VAL A 57 -3.82 23.57 -6.04
CA VAL A 57 -4.09 22.44 -5.10
C VAL A 57 -3.51 21.11 -5.64
N GLU A 58 -2.62 21.17 -6.63
CA GLU A 58 -2.24 20.04 -7.47
C GLU A 58 -1.44 18.96 -6.72
N ASP A 59 -0.53 19.36 -5.83
CA ASP A 59 0.31 18.41 -5.09
C ASP A 59 -0.47 17.65 -4.02
N LEU A 60 -1.42 18.31 -3.34
CA LEU A 60 -2.33 17.66 -2.41
C LEU A 60 -3.27 16.69 -3.14
N LYS A 61 -3.79 17.11 -4.30
CA LYS A 61 -4.63 16.27 -5.15
C LYS A 61 -3.89 15.00 -5.56
N LYS A 62 -2.63 15.09 -6.01
CA LYS A 62 -1.80 13.92 -6.33
C LYS A 62 -1.56 13.00 -5.14
N LEU A 63 -1.31 13.55 -3.94
CA LEU A 63 -1.16 12.75 -2.72
C LEU A 63 -2.45 12.01 -2.35
N ILE A 64 -3.61 12.65 -2.50
CA ILE A 64 -4.92 12.02 -2.25
C ILE A 64 -5.23 10.96 -3.31
N GLU A 65 -4.95 11.24 -4.59
CA GLU A 65 -5.13 10.26 -5.69
C GLU A 65 -4.31 9.01 -5.45
N MET A 66 -3.03 9.15 -5.08
CA MET A 66 -2.19 8.02 -4.69
C MET A 66 -2.76 7.25 -3.49
N ASP A 67 -3.27 7.92 -2.45
CA ASP A 67 -3.88 7.24 -1.31
C ASP A 67 -5.13 6.44 -1.72
N LEU A 68 -6.00 7.02 -2.55
CA LEU A 68 -7.20 6.38 -3.07
C LEU A 68 -6.87 5.18 -3.98
N GLU A 69 -5.84 5.28 -4.82
CA GLU A 69 -5.36 4.16 -5.65
C GLU A 69 -4.82 3.01 -4.79
N LEU A 70 -4.11 3.33 -3.71
CA LEU A 70 -3.65 2.32 -2.74
C LEU A 70 -4.81 1.66 -1.99
N GLN A 71 -5.95 2.33 -1.83
CA GLN A 71 -7.16 1.77 -1.19
C GLN A 71 -8.02 0.93 -2.14
N LYS A 72 -8.11 1.29 -3.43
CA LYS A 72 -8.93 0.56 -4.42
C LYS A 72 -8.49 -0.88 -4.67
N ASN A 73 -7.21 -1.18 -4.44
CA ASN A 73 -6.67 -2.52 -4.62
C ASN A 73 -6.82 -3.42 -3.39
N ASP A 74 -7.56 -2.97 -2.37
CA ASP A 74 -7.86 -3.73 -1.15
C ASP A 74 -9.33 -4.23 -1.10
N ILE A 75 -10.10 -4.06 -2.20
CA ILE A 75 -11.48 -4.58 -2.40
C ILE A 75 -11.45 -5.74 -3.40
#